data_AF-A0A8I7BA89-F1
#
_entry.id   AF-A0A8I7BA89-F1
#
_cell.length_a   1.000
_cell.length_b   1.000
_cell.length_c   1.000
_cell.angle_alpha   90.00
_cell.angle_beta   90.00
_cell.angle_gamma   90.00
#
_symmetry.space_group_name_H-M   'P 1'
#
loop_
_entity.id
_entity.type
_entity.pdbx_description
1 polymer ?
#
loop_
_entity_poly.entity_id
_entity_poly.type
_entity_poly.pdbx_seq_one_letter_code
_entity_poly.pdbx_strand_id
1 'polypeptide(L)' 'MLATMSHEIGSPLSEVLRIAELLATTKLGQEQHQLLELMLSSGKCCVRIDRWHPWSIQSGIGYSKEYGI' A
#
# COMPACT_ATOMS: atom_id res chain seq x y z
N MET A 1 22.74 -4.72 8.47
CA MET A 1 21.69 -5.60 7.88
C MET A 1 20.31 -5.20 8.42
N LEU A 2 19.83 -3.98 8.12
CA LEU A 2 18.44 -3.55 8.40
C LEU A 2 17.69 -3.16 7.11
N ALA A 3 18.40 -3.01 5.99
CA ALA A 3 17.83 -2.68 4.69
C ALA A 3 17.19 -3.89 3.98
N THR A 4 17.45 -5.11 4.43
CA THR A 4 16.98 -6.33 3.73
C THR A 4 15.58 -6.77 4.17
N MET A 5 15.14 -6.44 5.40
CA MET A 5 13.78 -6.80 5.86
C MET A 5 12.70 -5.81 5.41
N SER A 6 13.04 -4.55 5.09
CA SER A 6 12.03 -3.60 4.59
C SER A 6 11.58 -3.92 3.16
N HIS A 7 12.28 -4.82 2.46
CA HIS A 7 11.87 -5.34 1.15
C HIS A 7 10.94 -6.56 1.29
N GLU A 8 11.03 -7.29 2.39
CA GLU A 8 10.22 -8.49 2.65
C GLU A 8 8.88 -8.16 3.31
N ILE A 9 8.82 -7.11 4.14
CA ILE A 9 7.54 -6.55 4.59
C ILE A 9 7.07 -5.58 3.49
N GLY A 10 6.36 -6.12 2.49
CA GLY A 10 5.69 -5.30 1.49
C GLY A 10 4.86 -4.20 2.16
N SER A 11 4.85 -3.01 1.57
CA SER A 11 4.02 -1.90 2.04
C SER A 11 2.58 -2.41 2.28
N PRO A 12 1.91 -2.08 3.39
CA PRO A 12 0.53 -2.51 3.65
C PRO A 12 -0.42 -2.24 2.47
N LEU A 13 -0.13 -1.20 1.68
CA LEU A 13 -0.85 -0.88 0.46
C LEU A 13 -0.62 -1.88 -0.68
N SER A 14 0.60 -2.44 -0.80
CA SER A 14 0.91 -3.50 -1.76
C SER A 14 0.18 -4.79 -1.43
N GLU A 15 0.04 -5.12 -0.14
CA GLU A 15 -0.75 -6.27 0.30
C GLU A 15 -2.25 -6.08 0.03
N VAL A 16 -2.78 -4.87 0.26
CA VAL A 16 -4.17 -4.53 -0.08
C VAL A 16 -4.43 -4.62 -1.59
N LEU A 17 -3.49 -4.17 -2.43
CA LEU A 17 -3.58 -4.33 -3.89
C LEU A 17 -3.57 -5.81 -4.30
N ARG A 18 -2.73 -6.63 -3.66
CA ARG A 18 -2.67 -8.07 -3.93
C ARG A 18 -3.99 -8.77 -3.59
N ILE A 19 -4.64 -8.40 -2.48
CA ILE A 19 -5.98 -8.89 -2.13
C ILE A 19 -7.02 -8.46 -3.17
N ALA A 20 -6.94 -7.20 -3.64
CA ALA A 20 -7.82 -6.70 -4.69
C ALA A 20 -7.61 -7.46 -6.02
N GLU A 21 -6.38 -7.78 -6.39
CA GLU A 21 -6.08 -8.60 -7.58
C GLU A 21 -6.62 -10.04 -7.45
N LEU A 22 -6.55 -10.63 -6.25
CA LEU A 22 -7.16 -11.94 -5.99
C LEU A 22 -8.68 -11.88 -6.09
N LEU A 23 -9.33 -10.84 -5.53
CA LEU A 23 -10.78 -10.64 -5.64
C LEU A 23 -11.24 -10.49 -7.10
N ALA A 24 -10.41 -9.91 -7.97
CA ALA A 24 -10.72 -9.76 -9.40
C ALA A 24 -10.87 -11.10 -10.14
N THR A 25 -10.31 -12.18 -9.58
CA THR A 25 -10.43 -13.54 -10.14
C THR A 25 -11.67 -14.29 -9.65
N THR A 26 -12.47 -13.67 -8.77
CA THR A 26 -13.68 -14.28 -8.19
C THR A 26 -14.95 -13.77 -8.88
N LYS A 27 -16.08 -14.43 -8.61
CA LYS A 27 -17.38 -13.98 -9.12
C LYS A 27 -17.83 -12.73 -8.36
N LEU A 28 -17.75 -11.58 -9.01
CA LEU A 28 -18.20 -10.29 -8.47
C LEU A 28 -19.46 -9.81 -9.19
N GLY A 29 -20.34 -9.14 -8.46
CA GLY A 29 -21.41 -8.34 -9.04
C GLY A 29 -20.87 -7.13 -9.80
N GLN A 30 -21.69 -6.52 -10.66
CA GLN A 30 -21.27 -5.38 -11.50
C GLN A 30 -20.77 -4.20 -10.67
N GLU A 31 -21.47 -3.83 -9.60
CA GLU A 31 -21.05 -2.75 -8.69
C GLU A 31 -19.75 -3.09 -7.95
N GLN A 32 -19.58 -4.34 -7.52
CA GLN A 32 -18.37 -4.80 -6.85
C GLN A 32 -17.15 -4.74 -7.78
N HIS A 33 -17.34 -5.08 -9.06
CA HIS A 33 -16.28 -4.97 -10.06
C HIS A 33 -15.89 -3.51 -10.31
N GLN A 34 -16.86 -2.59 -10.40
CA GLN A 34 -16.59 -1.16 -10.56
C GLN A 34 -15.82 -0.57 -9.37
N LEU A 35 -16.21 -0.93 -8.14
CA LEU A 35 -15.50 -0.52 -6.92
C LEU A 35 -14.09 -1.11 -6.87
N LEU A 36 -13.92 -2.37 -7.29
CA LEU A 36 -12.62 -3.02 -7.31
C LEU A 36 -11.67 -2.37 -8.33
N GLU A 37 -12.17 -1.98 -9.49
CA GLU A 37 -11.39 -1.27 -10.51
C GLU A 37 -10.95 0.13 -10.03
N LEU A 38 -11.83 0.84 -9.30
CA LEU A 38 -11.48 2.10 -8.65
C LEU A 38 -10.41 1.92 -7.55
N MET A 39 -10.51 0.84 -6.76
CA MET A 39 -9.54 0.50 -5.72
C MET A 39 -8.16 0.17 -6.32
N LEU A 40 -8.12 -0.62 -7.40
CA LEU A 40 -6.89 -0.99 -8.09
C LEU A 40 -6.22 0.22 -8.77
N SER A 41 -6.99 1.07 -9.45
CA SER A 41 -6.47 2.27 -10.10
C SER A 41 -5.92 3.28 -9.09
N SER A 42 -6.63 3.49 -7.98
CA SER A 42 -6.21 4.39 -6.89
C SER A 42 -4.98 3.85 -6.16
N GLY A 43 -4.97 2.56 -5.81
CA GLY A 43 -3.85 1.93 -5.10
C GLY A 43 -2.58 1.87 -5.93
N LYS A 44 -2.66 1.63 -7.25
CA LYS A 44 -1.49 1.69 -8.16
C LYS A 44 -0.87 3.08 -8.22
N CYS A 45 -1.67 4.14 -8.08
CA CYS A 45 -1.16 5.50 -7.97
C CYS A 45 -0.41 5.72 -6.65
N CYS A 46 -0.99 5.28 -5.54
CA CYS A 46 -0.40 5.42 -4.22
C CYS A 46 0.89 4.58 -4.05
N VAL A 47 0.98 3.36 -4.59
CA VAL A 47 2.22 2.55 -4.57
C VAL A 47 3.32 3.20 -5.39
N ARG A 48 2.98 3.84 -6.52
CA ARG A 48 3.95 4.65 -7.26
C ARG A 48 4.50 5.75 -6.35
N ILE A 49 3.62 6.53 -5.72
CA ILE A 49 4.01 7.64 -4.82
C ILE A 49 4.86 7.13 -3.65
N ASP A 50 4.47 6.03 -3.01
CA ASP A 50 5.21 5.37 -1.91
C ASP A 50 6.62 4.95 -2.34
N ARG A 51 6.76 4.41 -3.57
CA ARG A 51 8.05 4.06 -4.16
C ARG A 51 8.91 5.29 -4.47
N TRP A 52 8.30 6.41 -4.88
CA TRP A 52 8.99 7.67 -5.17
C TRP A 52 9.35 8.47 -3.91
N HIS A 53 8.61 8.28 -2.80
CA HIS A 53 8.84 8.93 -1.52
C HIS A 53 8.85 7.93 -0.33
N PRO A 54 9.91 7.10 -0.19
CA PRO A 54 9.99 6.09 0.87
C PRO A 54 9.98 6.69 2.29
N TRP A 55 10.43 7.94 2.44
CA TRP A 55 10.64 8.60 3.74
C TRP A 55 9.38 9.19 4.37
N SER A 56 8.32 9.46 3.61
CA SER A 56 7.12 10.16 4.12
C SER A 56 6.17 9.27 4.94
N ILE A 57 6.24 7.94 4.82
CA ILE A 57 5.38 7.03 5.60
C ILE A 57 6.07 6.56 6.89
N GLN A 58 7.39 6.36 6.87
CA GLN A 58 8.15 6.02 8.07
C GLN A 58 8.24 7.18 9.08
N SER A 59 8.20 8.41 8.59
CA SER A 59 8.35 9.60 9.44
C SER A 59 7.15 9.84 10.34
N GLY A 60 5.95 9.34 10.04
CA GLY A 60 4.79 9.38 10.97
C GLY A 60 5.00 8.60 12.28
N ILE A 61 5.95 7.65 12.32
CA ILE A 61 6.32 6.90 13.54
C ILE A 61 7.66 7.41 14.12
N GLY A 62 8.48 8.08 13.30
CA GLY A 62 9.76 8.68 13.70
C GLY A 62 9.64 10.07 14.37
N TYR A 63 8.64 10.87 13.99
CA TYR A 63 8.48 12.23 14.55
C TYR A 63 8.20 12.24 16.06
N SER A 64 7.64 11.16 16.63
CA SER A 64 7.38 11.06 18.08
C SER A 64 8.59 10.65 18.91
N LYS A 65 9.69 10.16 18.29
CA LYS A 65 10.91 9.76 19.02
C LYS A 65 12.05 10.75 18.89
N GLU A 66 12.05 11.58 17.84
CA GLU A 66 13.15 12.52 17.58
C GLU A 66 12.87 13.95 18.06
N TYR A 67 11.60 14.28 18.37
CA TYR A 67 11.22 15.48 19.10
C TYR A 67 10.48 15.06 20.37
N GLY A 68 11.19 15.06 21.49
CA GLY A 68 10.61 14.70 22.79
C GLY A 68 9.41 15.55 23.15
N ILE A 69 8.24 14.91 23.22
CA ILE A 69 7.18 15.23 24.16
C ILE A 69 6.99 13.99 25.03
#